data_AF-A0A7X8QP90-F1
#
_entry.id   AF-A0A7X8QP90-F1
#
_cell.length_a   1.000
_cell.length_b   1.000
_cell.length_c   1.000
_cell.angle_alpha   90.00
_cell.angle_beta   90.00
_cell.angle_gamma   90.00
#
_symmetry.space_group_name_H-M   'P 1'
#
loop_
_entity.id
_entity.type
_entity.pdbx_description
1 polymer ?
#
loop_
_entity_poly.entity_id
_entity_poly.type
_entity_poly.pdbx_seq_one_letter_code
_entity_poly.pdbx_strand_id
1 'polypeptide(L)'
;MQIKLSQKERMLLEDGKKQEGLCVKKYQGYADQVQDEQLKNLLLEIAQEEQHHHDMIDQMLQGMEPNMAHGGGTITTQNKNIFQESNSNANDQMLLEDLLSTEKYVSGFYDTVVFEAADPKVRQAIQHIQTEEQNHGEKLFNYMNSHGMYDVK
;
A
#
# COMPACT_ATOMS: atom_id res chain seq x y z
N MET A 1 -21.97 11.17 -11.73
CA MET A 1 -21.47 11.66 -13.05
C MET A 1 -20.32 10.76 -13.47
N GLN A 2 -20.38 10.19 -14.67
CA GLN A 2 -19.42 9.19 -15.16
C GLN A 2 -18.07 9.82 -15.52
N ILE A 3 -16.96 9.19 -15.12
CA ILE A 3 -15.60 9.56 -15.52
C ILE A 3 -15.41 9.24 -17.02
N LYS A 4 -14.79 10.14 -17.77
CA LYS A 4 -14.41 9.90 -19.18
C LYS A 4 -12.90 10.02 -19.33
N LEU A 5 -12.24 8.87 -19.32
CA LEU A 5 -10.78 8.80 -19.43
C LEU A 5 -10.31 9.18 -20.83
N SER A 6 -9.28 10.01 -20.90
CA SER A 6 -8.40 10.09 -22.05
C SER A 6 -7.66 8.76 -22.26
N GLN A 7 -7.07 8.58 -23.45
CA GLN A 7 -6.21 7.42 -23.71
C GLN A 7 -5.03 7.35 -22.73
N LYS A 8 -4.41 8.51 -22.41
CA LYS A 8 -3.27 8.57 -21.48
C LYS A 8 -3.67 8.15 -20.07
N GLU A 9 -4.77 8.68 -19.54
CA GLU A 9 -5.27 8.30 -18.21
C GLU A 9 -5.62 6.81 -18.15
N ARG A 10 -6.25 6.27 -19.20
CA ARG A 10 -6.53 4.82 -19.25
C ARG A 10 -5.25 3.99 -19.13
N MET A 11 -4.20 4.32 -19.88
CA MET A 11 -2.92 3.59 -19.81
C MET A 11 -2.29 3.70 -18.42
N LEU A 12 -2.27 4.91 -17.84
CA LEU A 12 -1.71 5.14 -16.50
C LEU A 12 -2.50 4.38 -15.42
N LEU A 13 -3.83 4.38 -15.50
CA LEU A 13 -4.68 3.63 -14.58
C LEU A 13 -4.52 2.11 -14.76
N GLU A 14 -4.38 1.61 -15.98
CA GLU A 14 -4.11 0.19 -16.23
C GLU A 14 -2.75 -0.25 -15.67
N ASP A 15 -1.73 0.59 -15.74
CA ASP A 15 -0.44 0.32 -15.12
C ASP A 15 -0.50 0.44 -13.59
N GLY A 16 -1.19 1.47 -13.06
CA GLY A 16 -1.45 1.60 -11.62
C GLY A 16 -2.15 0.37 -11.05
N LYS A 17 -3.21 -0.11 -11.70
CA LYS A 17 -3.91 -1.34 -11.30
C LYS A 17 -2.98 -2.56 -11.23
N LYS A 18 -2.02 -2.68 -12.14
CA LYS A 18 -1.02 -3.76 -12.08
C LYS A 18 -0.07 -3.59 -10.90
N GLN A 19 0.33 -2.36 -10.56
CA GLN A 19 1.17 -2.08 -9.39
C GLN A 19 0.43 -2.45 -8.10
N GLU A 20 -0.80 -1.97 -7.92
CA GLU A 20 -1.64 -2.34 -6.75
C GLU A 20 -1.79 -3.87 -6.63
N GLY A 21 -2.06 -4.55 -7.75
CA GLY A 21 -2.17 -6.00 -7.77
C GLY A 21 -0.86 -6.74 -7.44
N LEU A 22 0.30 -6.10 -7.64
CA LEU A 22 1.59 -6.61 -7.16
C LEU A 22 1.77 -6.32 -5.67
N CYS A 23 1.45 -5.12 -5.20
CA CYS A 23 1.50 -4.75 -3.78
C CYS A 23 0.67 -5.72 -2.92
N VAL A 24 -0.60 -5.95 -3.27
CA VAL A 24 -1.48 -6.93 -2.59
C VAL A 24 -0.81 -8.29 -2.46
N LYS A 25 -0.23 -8.81 -3.55
CA LYS A 25 0.43 -10.12 -3.55
C LYS A 25 1.69 -10.14 -2.69
N LYS A 26 2.48 -9.07 -2.72
CA LYS A 26 3.70 -8.97 -1.92
C LYS A 26 3.37 -8.90 -0.44
N TYR A 27 2.44 -8.05 -0.02
CA TYR A 27 2.01 -7.97 1.37
C TYR A 27 1.43 -9.28 1.89
N GLN A 28 0.48 -9.89 1.16
CA GLN A 28 -0.08 -11.19 1.56
C GLN A 28 0.98 -12.28 1.61
N GLY A 29 1.85 -12.36 0.59
CA GLY A 29 2.89 -13.37 0.53
C GLY A 29 3.98 -13.20 1.59
N TYR A 30 4.30 -11.98 2.01
CA TYR A 30 5.30 -11.71 3.03
C TYR A 30 4.71 -11.85 4.44
N ALA A 31 3.42 -11.54 4.63
CA ALA A 31 2.70 -11.81 5.88
C ALA A 31 2.73 -13.31 6.27
N ASP A 32 2.82 -14.22 5.30
CA ASP A 32 2.96 -15.66 5.55
C ASP A 32 4.39 -16.11 5.90
N GLN A 33 5.39 -15.25 5.71
CA GLN A 33 6.81 -15.56 5.90
C GLN A 33 7.39 -14.95 7.18
N VAL A 34 6.86 -13.80 7.61
CA VAL A 34 7.30 -13.11 8.83
C VAL A 34 6.94 -13.92 10.08
N GLN A 35 7.78 -13.82 11.11
CA GLN A 35 7.59 -14.54 12.37
C GLN A 35 6.86 -13.73 13.44
N ASP A 36 7.02 -12.41 13.42
CA ASP A 36 6.37 -11.51 14.37
C ASP A 36 4.88 -11.35 14.02
N GLU A 37 4.01 -11.73 14.96
CA GLU A 37 2.55 -11.59 14.83
C GLU A 37 2.12 -10.12 14.67
N GLN A 38 2.80 -9.17 15.31
CA GLN A 38 2.52 -7.74 15.11
C GLN A 38 2.85 -7.32 13.68
N LEU A 39 3.99 -7.77 13.16
CA LEU A 39 4.38 -7.52 11.77
C LEU A 39 3.40 -8.16 10.79
N LYS A 40 3.03 -9.40 11.02
CA LYS A 40 2.04 -10.11 10.20
C LYS A 40 0.73 -9.35 10.12
N ASN A 41 0.21 -8.89 11.26
CA ASN A 41 -1.03 -8.12 11.31
C ASN A 41 -0.89 -6.79 10.56
N LEU A 42 0.26 -6.11 10.69
CA LEU A 42 0.56 -4.89 9.95
C LEU A 42 0.55 -5.13 8.44
N LEU A 43 1.22 -6.19 7.97
CA LEU A 43 1.27 -6.51 6.54
C LEU A 43 -0.12 -6.89 5.99
N LEU A 44 -0.95 -7.58 6.78
CA LEU A 44 -2.32 -7.92 6.39
C LEU A 44 -3.27 -6.71 6.40
N GLU A 45 -3.06 -5.74 7.28
CA GLU A 45 -3.77 -4.45 7.27
C GLU A 45 -3.47 -3.72 5.97
N ILE A 46 -2.18 -3.51 5.65
CA ILE A 46 -1.80 -2.80 4.43
C ILE A 46 -2.29 -3.56 3.18
N ALA A 47 -2.23 -4.90 3.17
CA ALA A 47 -2.77 -5.69 2.06
C ALA A 47 -4.27 -5.40 1.76
N GLN A 48 -5.06 -5.05 2.78
CA GLN A 48 -6.47 -4.68 2.61
C GLN A 48 -6.61 -3.26 2.04
N GLU A 49 -5.75 -2.33 2.45
CA GLU A 49 -5.66 -0.97 1.91
C GLU A 49 -5.25 -1.01 0.42
N GLU A 50 -4.23 -1.78 0.06
CA GLU A 50 -3.80 -2.03 -1.32
C GLU A 50 -4.90 -2.65 -2.21
N GLN A 51 -5.69 -3.58 -1.64
CA GLN A 51 -6.82 -4.15 -2.37
C GLN A 51 -7.90 -3.10 -2.62
N HIS A 52 -8.10 -2.17 -1.68
CA HIS A 52 -9.02 -1.05 -1.85
C HIS A 52 -8.54 -0.11 -2.96
N HIS A 53 -7.25 0.23 -3.01
CA HIS A 53 -6.67 1.02 -4.10
C HIS A 53 -6.87 0.36 -5.47
N HIS A 54 -6.56 -0.94 -5.57
CA HIS A 54 -6.80 -1.72 -6.79
C HIS A 54 -8.26 -1.61 -7.27
N ASP A 55 -9.21 -1.71 -6.35
CA ASP A 55 -10.64 -1.66 -6.65
C ASP A 55 -11.08 -0.24 -7.04
N MET A 56 -10.54 0.80 -6.40
CA MET A 56 -10.76 2.19 -6.79
C MET A 56 -10.30 2.44 -8.23
N ILE A 57 -9.14 1.92 -8.61
CA ILE A 57 -8.63 2.06 -9.99
C ILE A 57 -9.51 1.29 -10.97
N ASP A 58 -9.97 0.09 -10.62
CA ASP A 58 -10.90 -0.67 -11.46
C ASP A 58 -12.22 0.07 -11.69
N GLN A 59 -12.76 0.69 -10.64
CA GLN A 59 -13.96 1.53 -10.74
C GLN A 59 -13.74 2.71 -11.72
N MET A 60 -12.60 3.41 -11.61
CA MET A 60 -12.25 4.49 -12.55
C MET A 60 -12.11 4.00 -13.99
N LEU A 61 -11.50 2.83 -14.21
CA LEU A 61 -11.35 2.22 -15.55
C LEU A 61 -12.69 1.87 -16.20
N GLN A 62 -13.69 1.54 -15.38
CA GLN A 62 -15.09 1.30 -15.78
C GLN A 62 -15.89 2.62 -15.94
N GLY A 63 -15.26 3.77 -15.70
CA GLY A 63 -15.89 5.10 -15.78
C GLY A 63 -16.71 5.47 -14.55
N MET A 64 -16.60 4.71 -13.46
CA MET A 64 -17.27 5.00 -12.20
C MET A 64 -16.41 5.91 -11.32
N GLU A 65 -17.07 6.70 -10.48
CA GLU A 65 -16.38 7.47 -9.44
C GLU A 65 -16.05 6.54 -8.28
N PRO A 66 -14.78 6.44 -7.86
CA PRO A 66 -14.39 5.45 -6.87
C PRO A 66 -14.87 5.83 -5.47
N ASN A 67 -15.10 4.82 -4.64
CA ASN A 67 -15.34 5.07 -3.22
C ASN A 67 -14.00 5.30 -2.50
N MET A 68 -13.75 6.52 -2.05
CA MET A 68 -12.53 6.85 -1.28
C MET A 68 -12.70 6.61 0.22
N ALA A 69 -13.87 6.17 0.69
CA ALA A 69 -14.06 5.87 2.09
C ALA A 69 -13.59 4.45 2.39
N HIS A 70 -12.47 4.33 3.13
CA HIS A 70 -12.05 3.06 3.70
C HIS A 70 -12.97 2.69 4.87
N GLY A 71 -13.64 1.54 4.79
CA GLY A 71 -14.47 1.02 5.87
C GLY A 71 -13.58 0.50 6.98
N GLY A 72 -13.32 1.35 7.99
CA GLY A 72 -12.51 1.01 9.16
C GLY A 72 -13.07 -0.17 9.96
N GLY A 73 -12.73 -1.39 9.55
CA GLY A 73 -12.91 -2.59 10.33
C GLY A 73 -11.83 -2.62 11.41
N THR A 74 -12.15 -2.15 12.60
CA THR A 74 -11.28 -2.29 13.78
C THR A 74 -10.92 -3.77 14.00
N ILE A 75 -9.69 -4.17 13.64
CA ILE A 75 -9.12 -5.42 14.09
C ILE A 75 -8.71 -5.20 15.56
N THR A 76 -9.49 -5.74 16.49
CA THR A 76 -9.13 -5.78 17.91
C THR A 76 -8.07 -6.85 18.14
N THR A 77 -6.80 -6.47 18.12
CA THR A 77 -5.69 -7.35 18.52
C THR A 77 -5.50 -7.30 20.03
N GLN A 78 -5.83 -8.41 20.71
CA GLN A 78 -5.51 -8.61 22.12
C GLN A 78 -4.00 -8.80 22.28
N ASN A 79 -3.35 -7.80 22.86
CA ASN A 79 -1.91 -7.77 23.14
C ASN A 79 -1.55 -8.81 24.22
N LYS A 80 -0.83 -9.87 23.84
CA LYS A 80 -0.15 -10.79 24.79
C LYS A 80 1.36 -10.67 24.56
N ASN A 81 2.00 -9.85 25.38
CA ASN A 81 3.45 -9.69 25.39
C ASN A 81 4.13 -11.01 25.82
N ILE A 82 4.73 -11.72 24.86
CA ILE A 82 5.78 -12.71 25.12
C ILE A 82 6.96 -12.31 24.24
N PHE A 83 7.90 -11.56 24.82
CA PHE A 83 9.19 -11.28 24.20
C PHE A 83 9.99 -12.58 24.18
N GLN A 84 10.13 -13.18 23.01
CA GLN A 84 11.08 -14.25 22.78
C GLN A 84 12.00 -13.79 21.64
N GLU A 85 13.21 -13.36 22.02
CA GLU A 85 14.31 -13.05 21.10
C GLU A 85 14.57 -14.28 20.22
N SER A 86 14.14 -14.21 18.96
CA SER A 86 14.46 -15.20 17.95
C SER A 86 15.38 -14.57 16.91
N ASN A 87 16.37 -15.33 16.44
CA ASN A 87 17.33 -14.98 15.38
C ASN A 87 16.65 -14.74 14.00
N SER A 88 15.37 -14.35 13.93
CA SER A 88 14.56 -14.15 12.72
C SER A 88 14.73 -12.78 12.05
N ASN A 89 15.39 -11.81 12.70
CA ASN A 89 15.40 -10.41 12.29
C ASN A 89 15.96 -10.12 10.88
N ALA A 90 16.94 -10.90 10.39
CA ALA A 90 17.59 -10.59 9.11
C ALA A 90 16.72 -10.90 7.89
N ASN A 91 15.89 -11.96 7.96
CA ASN A 91 14.97 -12.28 6.86
C ASN A 91 13.81 -11.28 6.81
N ASP A 92 13.24 -10.95 7.97
CA ASP A 92 12.15 -9.97 8.08
C ASP A 92 12.61 -8.59 7.60
N GLN A 93 13.83 -8.15 7.97
CA GLN A 93 14.40 -6.90 7.46
C GLN A 93 14.46 -6.86 5.93
N MET A 94 14.96 -7.91 5.27
CA MET A 94 15.03 -7.95 3.81
C MET A 94 13.66 -7.86 3.15
N LEU A 95 12.65 -8.55 3.70
CA LEU A 95 11.28 -8.49 3.20
C LEU A 95 10.69 -7.09 3.35
N LEU A 96 10.95 -6.41 4.47
CA LEU A 96 10.46 -5.06 4.72
C LEU A 96 11.20 -4.00 3.89
N GLU A 97 12.49 -4.17 3.63
CA GLU A 97 13.24 -3.32 2.70
C GLU A 97 12.66 -3.42 1.28
N ASP A 98 12.31 -4.63 0.83
CA ASP A 98 11.67 -4.83 -0.46
C ASP A 98 10.26 -4.21 -0.52
N LEU A 99 9.42 -4.38 0.51
CA LEU A 99 8.12 -3.72 0.60
C LEU A 99 8.25 -2.19 0.60
N LEU A 100 9.12 -1.63 1.45
CA LEU A 100 9.33 -0.19 1.52
C LEU A 100 9.88 0.38 0.21
N SER A 101 10.70 -0.38 -0.53
CA SER A 101 11.13 0.02 -1.88
C SER A 101 9.98 0.03 -2.88
N THR A 102 9.02 -0.88 -2.71
CA THR A 102 7.80 -0.97 -3.53
C THR A 102 6.92 0.25 -3.29
N GLU A 103 6.62 0.57 -2.02
CA GLU A 103 5.85 1.78 -1.64
C GLU A 103 6.45 3.06 -2.24
N LYS A 104 7.77 3.21 -2.12
CA LYS A 104 8.49 4.37 -2.68
C LYS A 104 8.32 4.46 -4.19
N TYR A 105 8.40 3.32 -4.89
CA TYR A 105 8.22 3.27 -6.33
C TYR A 105 6.77 3.60 -6.73
N VAL A 106 5.78 2.99 -6.09
CA VAL A 106 4.36 3.16 -6.41
C VAL A 106 3.88 4.58 -6.08
N SER A 107 4.25 5.11 -4.92
CA SER A 107 3.97 6.52 -4.56
C SER A 107 4.61 7.51 -5.54
N GLY A 108 5.85 7.24 -5.98
CA GLY A 108 6.54 8.04 -6.98
C GLY A 108 5.90 7.94 -8.38
N PHE A 109 5.40 6.76 -8.75
CA PHE A 109 4.59 6.59 -9.96
C PHE A 109 3.33 7.46 -9.89
N TYR A 110 2.60 7.42 -8.77
CA TYR A 110 1.39 8.23 -8.62
C TYR A 110 1.62 9.73 -8.61
N ASP A 111 2.77 10.20 -8.13
CA ASP A 111 3.16 11.61 -8.26
C ASP A 111 3.04 12.08 -9.71
N THR A 112 3.59 11.29 -10.64
CA THR A 112 3.48 11.56 -12.08
C THR A 112 2.03 11.49 -12.56
N VAL A 113 1.26 10.48 -12.13
CA VAL A 113 -0.13 10.30 -12.57
C VAL A 113 -1.03 11.46 -12.11
N VAL A 114 -0.83 12.01 -10.91
CA VAL A 114 -1.56 13.19 -10.41
C VAL A 114 -1.40 14.39 -11.35
N PHE A 115 -0.16 14.66 -11.79
CA PHE A 115 0.10 15.77 -12.73
C PHE A 115 -0.48 15.53 -14.12
N GLU A 116 -0.58 14.27 -14.54
CA GLU A 116 -1.00 13.87 -15.88
C GLU A 116 -2.50 13.59 -16.01
N ALA A 117 -3.23 13.49 -14.89
CA ALA A 117 -4.67 13.35 -14.87
C ALA A 117 -5.34 14.63 -15.41
N ALA A 118 -6.17 14.48 -16.45
CA ALA A 118 -6.93 15.57 -17.06
C ALA A 118 -8.30 15.73 -16.37
N ASP A 119 -8.94 14.62 -15.99
CA ASP A 119 -10.19 14.62 -15.23
C ASP A 119 -9.90 14.91 -13.74
N PRO A 120 -10.52 15.96 -13.15
CA PRO A 120 -10.31 16.30 -11.74
C PRO A 120 -10.65 15.18 -10.76
N LYS A 121 -11.59 14.30 -11.09
CA LYS A 121 -11.97 13.17 -10.24
C LYS A 121 -10.89 12.10 -10.21
N VAL A 122 -10.31 11.81 -11.38
CA VAL A 122 -9.15 10.90 -11.49
C VAL A 122 -7.99 11.48 -10.69
N ARG A 123 -7.71 12.78 -10.84
CA ARG A 123 -6.66 13.46 -10.08
C ARG A 123 -6.86 13.32 -8.57
N GLN A 124 -8.07 13.59 -8.09
CA GLN A 124 -8.39 13.49 -6.66
C GLN A 124 -8.27 12.06 -6.13
N ALA A 125 -8.78 11.07 -6.88
CA ALA A 125 -8.69 9.67 -6.49
C ALA A 125 -7.23 9.18 -6.42
N ILE A 126 -6.41 9.54 -7.41
CA ILE A 126 -5.00 9.15 -7.43
C ILE A 126 -4.20 9.88 -6.35
N GLN A 127 -4.51 11.15 -6.07
CA GLN A 127 -3.88 11.86 -4.96
C GLN A 127 -4.22 11.24 -3.60
N HIS A 128 -5.46 10.74 -3.45
CA HIS A 128 -5.85 9.98 -2.26
C HIS A 128 -5.03 8.71 -2.13
N ILE A 129 -4.99 7.87 -3.17
CA ILE A 129 -4.17 6.64 -3.20
C ILE A 129 -2.71 6.96 -2.86
N GLN A 130 -2.09 7.94 -3.53
CA GLN A 130 -0.70 8.34 -3.26
C GLN A 130 -0.44 8.70 -1.78
N THR A 131 -1.42 9.33 -1.12
CA THR A 131 -1.32 9.66 0.30
C THR A 131 -1.36 8.41 1.16
N GLU A 132 -2.20 7.44 0.81
CA GLU A 132 -2.27 6.14 1.50
C GLU A 132 -0.97 5.33 1.31
N GLU A 133 -0.39 5.27 0.10
CA GLU A 133 0.95 4.67 -0.15
C GLU A 133 2.05 5.28 0.73
N GLN A 134 2.01 6.61 0.92
CA GLN A 134 2.96 7.29 1.81
C GLN A 134 2.76 6.87 3.27
N ASN A 135 1.51 6.68 3.70
CA ASN A 135 1.18 6.20 5.04
C ASN A 135 1.61 4.74 5.22
N HIS A 136 1.48 3.88 4.20
CA HIS A 136 2.00 2.50 4.22
C HIS A 136 3.52 2.51 4.41
N GLY A 137 4.22 3.34 3.63
CA GLY A 137 5.66 3.56 3.78
C GLY A 137 6.06 4.04 5.19
N GLU A 138 5.28 4.95 5.79
CA GLU A 138 5.49 5.40 7.18
C GLU A 138 5.28 4.26 8.18
N LYS A 139 4.21 3.46 8.04
CA LYS A 139 3.93 2.29 8.89
C LYS A 139 5.10 1.30 8.88
N LEU A 140 5.61 0.95 7.70
CA LEU A 140 6.78 0.07 7.55
C LEU A 140 8.03 0.68 8.17
N PHE A 141 8.33 1.94 7.85
CA PHE A 141 9.49 2.64 8.40
C PHE A 141 9.47 2.64 9.93
N ASN A 142 8.32 2.95 10.54
CA ASN A 142 8.19 2.99 12.00
C ASN A 142 8.44 1.63 12.63
N TYR A 143 7.89 0.54 12.05
CA TYR A 143 8.18 -0.82 12.50
C TYR A 143 9.67 -1.15 12.36
N MET A 144 10.27 -0.91 11.19
CA MET A 144 11.68 -1.23 10.95
C MET A 144 12.60 -0.45 11.90
N ASN A 145 12.36 0.85 12.09
CA ASN A 145 13.14 1.70 12.97
C ASN A 145 13.01 1.27 14.45
N SER A 146 11.82 0.90 14.92
CA SER A 146 11.64 0.43 16.31
C SER A 146 12.30 -0.92 16.59
N HIS A 147 12.57 -1.71 15.55
CA HIS A 147 13.22 -3.02 15.64
C HIS A 147 14.70 -3.01 15.21
N GLY A 148 15.28 -1.82 14.99
CA GLY A 148 16.69 -1.68 14.62
C GLY A 148 17.02 -2.16 13.19
N MET A 149 16.01 -2.29 12.32
CA MET A 149 16.13 -2.71 10.92
C MET A 149 16.33 -1.52 9.96
N TYR A 150 16.13 -0.29 10.43
CA TYR A 150 16.32 0.93 9.63
C TYR A 150 17.13 1.94 10.43
N ASP A 151 18.26 2.40 9.89
CA ASP A 151 19.09 3.41 10.52
C ASP A 151 18.71 4.81 10.04
N VAL A 152 18.54 5.72 11.00
CA VAL A 152 18.16 7.13 10.79
C VAL A 152 19.26 8.10 11.20
N LYS A 153 20.38 7.59 11.71
CA LYS A 153 21.48 8.39 12.27
C LYS A 153 22.52 8.82 11.24
#